data_AF-A0AAD8QJX2-F1
#
_entry.id   AF-A0AAD8QJX2-F1
#
_cell.length_a   1.000
_cell.length_b   1.000
_cell.length_c   1.000
_cell.angle_alpha   90.00
_cell.angle_beta   90.00
_cell.angle_gamma   90.00
#
_symmetry.space_group_name_H-M   'P 1'
#
loop_
_entity.id
_entity.type
_entity.pdbx_description
1 polymer ?
#
loop_
_entity_poly.entity_id
_entity_poly.type
_entity_poly.pdbx_seq_one_letter_code
_entity_poly.pdbx_strand_id
1 'polypeptide(L)'
;MLQQTRVPVVIDYYSRWMERWPTVETLAAATQEEVNEMWAGLGYYRRARFLLEGAKQIAEKGEFPSTASTLRQVRGIGDYTAGAIASIAFNEVTPLVDGNVVRVISRLFAIADNPKESSTIKRFWELAGQLVDPSRPGDFNQAMMELGATLCSKTKPGCSECPVSSHCQALALSQENPLVGVTDYPRVVPKAKPRHDFAAVCVVQIAQGLEQEMAASQCNLFLLIKRPEEGLLAGLWEFPSVLVDESKTDSLNRRKEMDKYLKQWLDLDVKRKYDVVLREDVGQHVHIFSHIRLKMHVELMVLKIQGDVGQVCNKGQDSMKLKLVDENSIDSMGLTSGIRKLYLTRTVGEACGGDGGCGGGYWPRMVIFFLCVDDFGYGSPASPTLVLCVAPLTAIIPLGSPDLSAPTVNAQPCLIASKPAMVWKPELSEFVLNRLVQLVCSGVCFNMGFKEQQMKKVAANVLAFAGVHVTTLQLYNHIRNWRMKWSVIMKMKSDRILDWSEDGCCFYGGDEGTADEYIQRYPKHRQYVGTPITNHAQMKMIFTSRFL
;
A
#
# COMPACT_ATOMS: atom_id res chain seq x y z
N MET A 1 -11.68 11.61 -7.12
CA MET A 1 -10.71 10.84 -6.31
C MET A 1 -11.33 10.08 -5.11
N LEU A 2 -12.30 10.65 -4.38
CA LEU A 2 -12.85 10.05 -3.14
C LEU A 2 -13.70 8.78 -3.33
N GLN A 3 -14.09 8.42 -4.56
CA GLN A 3 -14.83 7.19 -4.84
C GLN A 3 -14.05 5.95 -4.39
N GLN A 4 -14.43 5.32 -3.27
CA GLN A 4 -13.72 4.17 -2.70
C GLN A 4 -12.27 4.46 -2.25
N THR A 5 -11.94 5.72 -1.95
CA THR A 5 -10.63 6.11 -1.40
C THR A 5 -10.84 7.01 -0.19
N ARG A 6 -10.11 6.80 0.90
CA ARG A 6 -10.28 7.57 2.15
C ARG A 6 -9.69 8.98 2.00
N VAL A 7 -10.30 9.95 2.67
CA VAL A 7 -9.87 11.37 2.64
C VAL A 7 -8.38 11.56 2.92
N PRO A 8 -7.77 10.99 3.98
CA PRO A 8 -6.34 11.23 4.27
C PRO A 8 -5.39 10.78 3.16
N VAL A 9 -5.80 9.79 2.36
CA VAL A 9 -5.02 9.33 1.20
C VAL A 9 -5.16 10.30 0.05
N VAL A 10 -6.35 10.88 -0.15
CA VAL A 10 -6.65 11.74 -1.30
C VAL A 10 -6.04 13.13 -1.20
N ILE A 11 -5.85 13.67 0.02
CA ILE A 11 -5.36 15.05 0.23
C ILE A 11 -4.12 15.36 -0.61
N ASP A 12 -3.07 14.56 -0.50
CA ASP A 12 -1.81 14.79 -1.23
C ASP A 12 -1.99 14.70 -2.76
N TYR A 13 -2.74 13.70 -3.22
CA TYR A 13 -3.00 13.51 -4.65
C TYR A 13 -3.82 14.66 -5.22
N TYR A 14 -4.83 15.12 -4.49
CA TYR A 14 -5.66 16.24 -4.92
C TYR A 14 -4.85 17.52 -5.03
N SER A 15 -4.02 17.84 -4.03
CA SER A 15 -3.16 19.03 -4.06
C SER A 15 -2.22 19.02 -5.27
N ARG A 16 -1.48 17.92 -5.50
CA ARG A 16 -0.59 17.80 -6.65
C ARG A 16 -1.33 17.81 -7.99
N TRP A 17 -2.52 17.19 -8.03
CA TRP A 17 -3.35 17.19 -9.23
C TRP A 17 -3.82 18.60 -9.60
N MET A 18 -4.33 19.35 -8.62
CA MET A 18 -4.82 20.72 -8.86
C MET A 18 -3.68 21.70 -9.17
N GLU A 19 -2.48 21.47 -8.65
CA GLU A 19 -1.28 22.24 -9.03
C GLU A 19 -0.89 22.00 -10.50
N ARG A 20 -1.01 20.75 -10.98
CA ARG A 20 -0.67 20.38 -12.36
C ARG A 20 -1.78 20.75 -13.36
N TRP A 21 -3.03 20.51 -13.01
CA TRP A 21 -4.21 20.74 -13.84
C TRP A 21 -5.27 21.52 -13.06
N PRO A 22 -5.12 22.86 -12.97
CA PRO A 22 -6.02 23.71 -12.20
C PRO A 22 -7.40 23.86 -12.86
N THR A 23 -7.50 23.62 -14.17
CA THR A 23 -8.75 23.79 -14.94
C THR A 23 -9.10 22.55 -15.76
N VAL A 24 -10.36 22.44 -16.17
CA VAL A 24 -10.83 21.32 -17.00
C VAL A 24 -10.11 21.29 -18.34
N GLU A 25 -9.81 22.46 -18.91
CA GLU A 25 -9.12 22.62 -20.19
C GLU A 25 -7.68 22.13 -20.10
N THR A 26 -6.97 22.48 -19.01
CA THR A 26 -5.59 22.00 -18.80
C THR A 26 -5.54 20.48 -18.62
N LEU A 27 -6.54 19.89 -17.97
CA LEU A 27 -6.67 18.43 -17.87
C LEU A 27 -7.02 17.81 -19.23
N ALA A 28 -7.93 18.41 -19.99
CA ALA A 28 -8.34 17.91 -21.30
C ALA A 28 -7.17 17.81 -22.30
N ALA A 29 -6.20 18.72 -22.19
CA ALA A 29 -4.97 18.71 -22.99
C ALA A 29 -3.96 17.62 -22.57
N ALA A 30 -4.14 16.98 -21.42
CA ALA A 30 -3.21 15.98 -20.90
C ALA A 30 -3.26 14.65 -21.67
N THR A 31 -2.13 13.95 -21.66
CA THR A 31 -2.05 12.57 -22.15
C THR A 31 -2.57 11.57 -21.11
N GLN A 32 -2.97 10.39 -21.57
CA GLN A 32 -3.44 9.33 -20.67
C GLN A 32 -2.30 8.84 -19.76
N GLU A 33 -1.08 8.85 -20.26
CA GLU A 33 0.15 8.51 -19.55
C GLU A 33 0.40 9.47 -18.38
N GLU A 34 0.41 10.79 -18.62
CA GLU A 34 0.59 11.78 -17.54
C GLU A 34 -0.48 11.63 -16.45
N VAL A 35 -1.74 11.42 -16.86
CA VAL A 35 -2.85 11.19 -15.92
C VAL A 35 -2.63 9.92 -15.09
N ASN A 36 -2.18 8.84 -15.72
CA ASN A 36 -1.88 7.58 -15.02
C ASN A 36 -0.72 7.74 -14.04
N GLU A 37 0.31 8.52 -14.38
CA GLU A 37 1.44 8.84 -13.52
C GLU A 37 1.00 9.62 -12.28
N MET A 38 0.19 10.66 -12.46
CA MET A 38 -0.34 11.45 -11.34
C MET A 38 -1.32 10.65 -10.46
N TRP A 39 -2.01 9.67 -11.04
CA TRP A 39 -2.94 8.79 -10.33
C TRP A 39 -2.28 7.56 -9.69
N ALA A 40 -0.98 7.35 -9.94
CA ALA A 40 -0.27 6.15 -9.54
C ALA A 40 -0.31 5.94 -8.03
N GLY A 41 -0.91 4.82 -7.60
CA GLY A 41 -1.07 4.48 -6.18
C GLY A 41 -2.48 4.72 -5.60
N LEU A 42 -3.36 5.49 -6.27
CA LEU A 42 -4.76 5.65 -5.84
C LEU A 42 -5.64 4.42 -6.17
N GLY A 43 -5.20 3.58 -7.09
CA GLY A 43 -5.95 2.43 -7.59
C GLY A 43 -7.18 2.83 -8.42
N TYR A 44 -7.88 1.82 -8.95
CA TYR A 44 -9.05 2.00 -9.83
C TYR A 44 -8.78 3.00 -10.97
N TYR A 45 -7.74 2.76 -11.77
CA TYR A 45 -7.24 3.67 -12.82
C TYR A 45 -8.27 4.02 -13.90
N ARG A 46 -9.31 3.19 -14.08
CA ARG A 46 -10.47 3.53 -14.91
C ARG A 46 -11.09 4.89 -14.52
N ARG A 47 -11.06 5.26 -13.23
CA ARG A 47 -11.54 6.57 -12.77
C ARG A 47 -10.72 7.72 -13.35
N ALA A 48 -9.40 7.58 -13.42
CA ALA A 48 -8.50 8.59 -13.97
C ALA A 48 -8.74 8.76 -15.48
N ARG A 49 -8.81 7.64 -16.20
CA ARG A 49 -9.14 7.62 -17.63
C ARG A 49 -10.50 8.27 -17.91
N PHE A 50 -11.54 7.88 -17.19
CA PHE A 50 -12.87 8.45 -17.40
C PHE A 50 -12.93 9.92 -17.02
N LEU A 51 -12.16 10.36 -16.02
CA LEU A 51 -12.05 11.78 -15.67
C LEU A 51 -11.41 12.58 -16.81
N LEU A 52 -10.36 12.05 -17.45
CA LEU A 52 -9.75 12.67 -18.63
C LEU A 52 -10.71 12.68 -19.83
N GLU A 53 -11.38 11.56 -20.12
CA GLU A 53 -12.40 11.47 -21.18
C GLU A 53 -13.54 12.48 -20.94
N GLY A 54 -14.02 12.58 -19.70
CA GLY A 54 -15.05 13.55 -19.31
C GLY A 54 -14.58 15.00 -19.41
N ALA A 55 -13.33 15.29 -19.03
CA ALA A 55 -12.75 16.63 -19.17
C ALA A 55 -12.64 17.05 -20.64
N LYS A 56 -12.21 16.13 -21.52
CA LYS A 56 -12.18 16.35 -22.98
C LYS A 56 -13.58 16.63 -23.52
N GLN A 57 -14.56 15.81 -23.13
CA GLN A 57 -15.96 15.99 -23.53
C GLN A 57 -16.52 17.37 -23.10
N ILE A 58 -16.16 17.85 -21.91
CA ILE A 58 -16.59 19.17 -21.41
C ILE A 58 -15.87 20.30 -22.17
N ALA A 59 -14.56 20.19 -22.36
CA ALA A 59 -13.77 21.18 -23.07
C ALA A 59 -14.22 21.35 -24.54
N GLU A 60 -14.56 20.24 -25.21
CA GLU A 60 -15.10 20.26 -26.58
C GLU A 60 -16.45 20.96 -26.68
N LYS A 61 -17.30 20.83 -25.65
CA LYS A 61 -18.60 21.52 -25.60
C LYS A 61 -18.47 23.01 -25.27
N GLY A 62 -17.38 23.42 -24.61
CA GLY A 62 -17.13 24.81 -24.23
C GLY A 62 -17.97 25.34 -23.05
N GLU A 63 -18.83 24.50 -22.45
CA GLU A 63 -19.66 24.86 -21.30
C GLU A 63 -19.65 23.73 -20.26
N PHE A 64 -19.44 24.09 -18.99
CA PHE A 64 -19.43 23.13 -17.89
C PHE A 64 -20.88 22.77 -17.48
N PRO A 65 -21.27 21.48 -17.45
CA PRO A 65 -22.61 21.07 -17.06
C PRO A 65 -22.94 21.45 -15.61
N SER A 66 -24.02 22.20 -15.41
CA SER A 66 -24.40 22.74 -14.09
C SER A 66 -25.53 21.99 -13.39
N THR A 67 -26.19 21.02 -14.06
CA THR A 67 -27.25 20.20 -13.45
C THR A 67 -26.87 18.73 -13.35
N ALA A 68 -27.38 18.02 -12.36
CA ALA A 68 -27.19 16.58 -12.17
C ALA A 68 -27.63 15.79 -13.40
N SER A 69 -28.71 16.21 -14.06
CA SER A 69 -29.18 15.58 -15.31
C SER A 69 -28.13 15.67 -16.43
N THR A 70 -27.53 16.85 -16.63
CA THR A 70 -26.51 17.09 -17.65
C THR A 70 -25.16 16.46 -17.28
N LEU A 71 -24.79 16.49 -15.99
CA LEU A 71 -23.57 15.90 -15.47
C LEU A 71 -23.53 14.38 -15.66
N ARG A 72 -24.66 13.67 -15.51
CA ARG A 72 -24.76 12.22 -15.76
C ARG A 72 -24.41 11.82 -17.21
N GLN A 73 -24.50 12.75 -18.16
CA GLN A 73 -24.15 12.49 -19.56
C GLN A 73 -22.63 12.55 -19.81
N VAL A 74 -21.86 13.05 -18.83
CA VAL A 74 -20.40 13.12 -18.91
C VAL A 74 -19.81 11.76 -18.54
N ARG A 75 -18.86 11.31 -19.35
CA ARG A 75 -18.15 10.05 -19.11
C ARG A 75 -17.54 10.01 -17.70
N GLY A 76 -17.82 8.94 -16.97
CA GLY A 76 -17.29 8.73 -15.62
C GLY A 76 -18.10 9.35 -14.48
N ILE A 77 -19.13 10.14 -14.80
CA ILE A 77 -20.02 10.74 -13.81
C ILE A 77 -21.28 9.88 -13.67
N GLY A 78 -21.40 9.18 -12.54
CA GLY A 78 -22.63 8.48 -12.14
C GLY A 78 -23.49 9.31 -11.19
N ASP A 79 -24.63 8.78 -10.75
CA ASP A 79 -25.62 9.49 -9.93
C ASP A 79 -25.03 10.19 -8.70
N TYR A 80 -24.19 9.47 -7.94
CA TYR A 80 -23.52 10.06 -6.77
C TYR A 80 -22.67 11.28 -7.13
N THR A 81 -21.85 11.19 -8.18
CA THR A 81 -20.94 12.27 -8.56
C THR A 81 -21.68 13.43 -9.21
N ALA A 82 -22.74 13.15 -9.98
CA ALA A 82 -23.63 14.16 -10.51
C ALA A 82 -24.30 14.95 -9.38
N GLY A 83 -24.92 14.26 -8.42
CA GLY A 83 -25.56 14.89 -7.26
C GLY A 83 -24.58 15.68 -6.39
N ALA A 84 -23.38 15.14 -6.18
CA ALA A 84 -22.31 15.84 -5.45
C ALA A 84 -21.89 17.14 -6.12
N ILE A 85 -21.54 17.12 -7.40
CA ILE A 85 -21.10 18.32 -8.12
C ILE A 85 -22.23 19.33 -8.22
N ALA A 86 -23.43 18.89 -8.63
CA ALA A 86 -24.59 19.75 -8.81
C ALA A 86 -25.00 20.49 -7.53
N SER A 87 -25.09 19.77 -6.41
CA SER A 87 -25.48 20.39 -5.14
C SER A 87 -24.38 21.26 -4.52
N ILE A 88 -23.11 20.84 -4.59
CA ILE A 88 -21.99 21.56 -3.95
C ILE A 88 -21.58 22.78 -4.77
N ALA A 89 -21.43 22.64 -6.09
CA ALA A 89 -20.89 23.70 -6.94
C ALA A 89 -21.98 24.61 -7.54
N PHE A 90 -23.19 24.08 -7.75
CA PHE A 90 -24.27 24.78 -8.46
C PHE A 90 -25.55 24.96 -7.63
N ASN A 91 -25.53 24.55 -6.36
CA ASN A 91 -26.66 24.67 -5.44
C ASN A 91 -27.96 24.02 -5.95
N GLU A 92 -27.87 23.01 -6.81
CA GLU A 92 -29.04 22.26 -7.24
C GLU A 92 -29.58 21.42 -6.08
N VAL A 93 -30.89 21.49 -5.84
CA VAL A 93 -31.57 20.68 -4.83
C VAL A 93 -31.70 19.24 -5.35
N THR A 94 -30.61 18.49 -5.23
CA THR A 94 -30.51 17.08 -5.63
C THR A 94 -29.82 16.27 -4.55
N PRO A 95 -30.27 15.04 -4.28
CA PRO A 95 -29.59 14.15 -3.35
C PRO A 95 -28.26 13.65 -3.93
N LEU A 96 -27.40 13.20 -3.02
CA LEU A 96 -26.35 12.23 -3.30
C LEU A 96 -26.44 11.09 -2.30
N VAL A 97 -26.07 9.89 -2.74
CA VAL A 97 -26.10 8.70 -1.88
C VAL A 97 -24.80 7.92 -2.05
N ASP A 98 -24.01 7.85 -0.98
CA ASP A 98 -22.83 6.99 -0.85
C ASP A 98 -23.01 5.97 0.29
N GLY A 99 -21.97 5.18 0.56
CA GLY A 99 -22.02 4.21 1.67
C GLY A 99 -22.11 4.83 3.06
N ASN A 100 -21.79 6.12 3.22
CA ASN A 100 -21.98 6.87 4.47
C ASN A 100 -23.43 7.29 4.61
N VAL A 101 -24.00 7.93 3.59
CA VAL A 101 -25.40 8.36 3.54
C VAL A 101 -26.35 7.17 3.68
N VAL A 102 -26.11 6.06 2.98
CA VAL A 102 -26.88 4.81 3.13
C VAL A 102 -26.94 4.37 4.59
N ARG A 103 -25.80 4.41 5.30
CA ARG A 103 -25.73 3.99 6.70
C ARG A 103 -26.42 4.95 7.64
N VAL A 104 -26.31 6.26 7.39
CA VAL A 104 -27.00 7.28 8.17
C VAL A 104 -28.51 7.12 7.99
N ILE A 105 -29.00 7.12 6.75
CA ILE A 105 -30.43 6.97 6.44
C ILE A 105 -30.98 5.65 6.96
N SER A 106 -30.24 4.54 6.82
CA SER A 106 -30.71 3.24 7.34
C SER A 106 -30.90 3.26 8.86
N ARG A 107 -30.08 4.01 9.59
CA ARG A 107 -30.20 4.12 11.06
C ARG A 107 -31.28 5.12 11.46
N LEU A 108 -31.37 6.25 10.76
CA LEU A 108 -32.41 7.25 11.00
C LEU A 108 -33.81 6.65 10.85
N PHE A 109 -34.02 5.82 9.83
CA PHE A 109 -35.33 5.22 9.50
C PHE A 109 -35.44 3.73 9.83
N ALA A 110 -34.52 3.16 10.62
CA ALA A 110 -34.48 1.74 10.98
C ALA A 110 -34.68 0.77 9.79
N ILE A 111 -34.00 1.03 8.67
CA ILE A 111 -34.06 0.21 7.45
C ILE A 111 -33.04 -0.91 7.55
N ALA A 112 -33.51 -2.12 7.89
CA ALA A 112 -32.69 -3.34 8.00
C ALA A 112 -32.54 -4.10 6.67
N ASP A 113 -33.00 -3.52 5.56
CA ASP A 113 -32.94 -4.14 4.24
C ASP A 113 -31.48 -4.33 3.76
N ASN A 114 -31.29 -5.22 2.80
CA ASN A 114 -30.01 -5.38 2.12
C ASN A 114 -29.69 -4.12 1.30
N PRO A 115 -28.62 -3.36 1.63
CA PRO A 115 -28.33 -2.08 0.98
C PRO A 115 -27.80 -2.21 -0.46
N LYS A 116 -27.68 -3.43 -0.99
CA LYS A 116 -27.26 -3.70 -2.37
C LYS A 116 -28.42 -4.08 -3.30
N GLU A 117 -29.61 -4.29 -2.76
CA GLU A 117 -30.80 -4.57 -3.57
C GLU A 117 -31.31 -3.31 -4.27
N SER A 118 -31.76 -3.46 -5.52
CA SER A 118 -32.17 -2.33 -6.37
C SER A 118 -33.34 -1.53 -5.78
N SER A 119 -34.32 -2.22 -5.19
CA SER A 119 -35.45 -1.61 -4.46
C SER A 119 -34.97 -0.79 -3.27
N THR A 120 -34.06 -1.34 -2.46
CA THR A 120 -33.49 -0.67 -1.30
C THR A 120 -32.65 0.56 -1.69
N ILE A 121 -31.85 0.44 -2.75
CA ILE A 121 -31.09 1.57 -3.30
C ILE A 121 -32.05 2.68 -3.72
N LYS A 122 -33.11 2.36 -4.45
CA LYS A 122 -34.12 3.34 -4.87
C LYS A 122 -34.76 4.05 -3.67
N ARG A 123 -35.11 3.29 -2.62
CA ARG A 123 -35.64 3.84 -1.35
C ARG A 123 -34.67 4.81 -0.69
N PHE A 124 -33.37 4.51 -0.66
CA PHE A 124 -32.38 5.43 -0.10
C PHE A 124 -32.25 6.73 -0.91
N TRP A 125 -32.34 6.66 -2.24
CA TRP A 125 -32.35 7.84 -3.10
C TRP A 125 -33.60 8.71 -2.89
N GLU A 126 -34.77 8.09 -2.74
CA GLU A 126 -36.03 8.80 -2.45
C GLU A 126 -35.96 9.50 -1.09
N LEU A 127 -35.53 8.81 -0.04
CA LEU A 127 -35.38 9.39 1.30
C LEU A 127 -34.33 10.49 1.33
N ALA A 128 -33.19 10.30 0.66
CA ALA A 128 -32.19 11.34 0.55
C ALA A 128 -32.77 12.58 -0.14
N GLY A 129 -33.53 12.41 -1.22
CA GLY A 129 -34.18 13.50 -1.94
C GLY A 129 -35.19 14.28 -1.10
N GLN A 130 -35.92 13.59 -0.21
CA GLN A 130 -36.84 14.23 0.74
C GLN A 130 -36.13 15.02 1.85
N LEU A 131 -34.89 14.64 2.16
CA LEU A 131 -34.10 15.23 3.25
C LEU A 131 -33.26 16.43 2.83
N VAL A 132 -32.88 16.53 1.56
CA VAL A 132 -31.99 17.61 1.09
C VAL A 132 -32.57 18.98 1.45
N ASP A 133 -31.79 19.79 2.15
CA ASP A 133 -32.15 21.17 2.46
C ASP A 133 -32.29 21.99 1.16
N PRO A 134 -33.46 22.61 0.88
CA PRO A 134 -33.66 23.37 -0.35
C PRO A 134 -32.81 24.64 -0.44
N SER A 135 -32.32 25.17 0.69
CA SER A 135 -31.57 26.43 0.73
C SER A 135 -30.06 26.19 0.63
N ARG A 136 -29.56 25.08 1.18
CA ARG A 136 -28.15 24.69 1.28
C ARG A 136 -27.93 23.23 0.93
N PRO A 137 -28.35 22.77 -0.28
CA PRO A 137 -28.27 21.37 -0.68
C PRO A 137 -26.84 20.81 -0.64
N GLY A 138 -25.84 21.61 -1.04
CA GLY A 138 -24.43 21.23 -1.00
C GLY A 138 -23.93 20.95 0.43
N ASP A 139 -24.14 21.91 1.34
CA ASP A 139 -23.76 21.77 2.75
C ASP A 139 -24.49 20.61 3.42
N PHE A 140 -25.78 20.44 3.16
CA PHE A 140 -26.57 19.34 3.69
C PHE A 140 -26.01 17.98 3.26
N ASN A 141 -25.76 17.82 1.97
CA ASN A 141 -25.19 16.60 1.41
C ASN A 141 -23.78 16.31 1.98
N GLN A 142 -22.95 17.33 2.14
CA GLN A 142 -21.64 17.20 2.80
C GLN A 142 -21.79 16.82 4.28
N ALA A 143 -22.72 17.43 5.00
CA ALA A 143 -22.99 17.11 6.40
C ALA A 143 -23.46 15.65 6.57
N MET A 144 -24.29 15.14 5.67
CA MET A 144 -24.73 13.72 5.68
C MET A 144 -23.56 12.75 5.45
N MET A 145 -22.65 13.06 4.52
CA MET A 145 -21.44 12.27 4.30
C MET A 145 -20.52 12.33 5.53
N GLU A 146 -20.30 13.53 6.07
CA GLU A 146 -19.41 13.77 7.21
C GLU A 146 -19.92 13.11 8.47
N LEU A 147 -21.23 13.22 8.76
CA LEU A 147 -21.88 12.54 9.88
C LEU A 147 -21.63 11.03 9.82
N GLY A 148 -21.77 10.42 8.64
CA GLY A 148 -21.44 9.01 8.45
C GLY A 148 -19.95 8.74 8.66
N ALA A 149 -19.07 9.60 8.17
CA ALA A 149 -17.63 9.39 8.21
C ALA A 149 -17.04 9.53 9.63
N THR A 150 -17.54 10.45 10.45
CA THR A 150 -16.92 10.85 11.73
C THR A 150 -17.65 10.32 12.96
N LEU A 151 -18.98 10.37 13.00
CA LEU A 151 -19.77 10.01 14.18
C LEU A 151 -20.54 8.72 14.00
N CYS A 152 -21.35 8.62 12.94
CA CYS A 152 -22.19 7.46 12.65
C CYS A 152 -21.37 6.35 11.97
N SER A 153 -20.30 5.91 12.65
CA SER A 153 -19.33 4.93 12.13
C SER A 153 -19.93 3.52 12.02
N LYS A 154 -19.25 2.64 11.27
CA LYS A 154 -19.77 1.28 10.99
C LYS A 154 -19.89 0.41 12.23
N THR A 155 -18.90 0.47 13.13
CA THR A 155 -18.76 -0.48 14.24
C THR A 155 -18.99 0.13 15.62
N LYS A 156 -18.65 1.41 15.81
CA LYS A 156 -18.78 2.11 17.09
C LYS A 156 -19.30 3.53 16.83
N PRO A 157 -20.60 3.69 16.55
CA PRO A 157 -21.15 5.02 16.31
C PRO A 157 -21.14 5.86 17.61
N GLY A 158 -20.72 7.11 17.51
CA GLY A 158 -20.75 8.09 18.61
C GLY A 158 -22.15 8.65 18.80
N CYS A 159 -23.12 7.81 19.17
CA CYS A 159 -24.54 8.18 19.24
C CYS A 159 -24.82 9.29 20.26
N SER A 160 -24.06 9.36 21.36
CA SER A 160 -24.19 10.39 22.40
C SER A 160 -23.85 11.80 21.91
N GLU A 161 -22.93 11.90 20.95
CA GLU A 161 -22.47 13.17 20.35
C GLU A 161 -23.18 13.47 19.02
N CYS A 162 -24.05 12.57 18.56
CA CYS A 162 -24.72 12.69 17.27
C CYS A 162 -25.76 13.82 17.33
N PRO A 163 -25.66 14.85 16.47
CA PRO A 163 -26.54 16.03 16.50
C PRO A 163 -27.99 15.70 16.12
N VAL A 164 -28.21 14.54 15.49
CA VAL A 164 -29.54 14.07 15.05
C VAL A 164 -29.97 12.80 15.79
N SER A 165 -29.36 12.51 16.95
CA SER A 165 -29.65 11.32 17.76
C SER A 165 -31.13 11.20 18.15
N SER A 166 -31.78 12.32 18.47
CA SER A 166 -33.22 12.37 18.81
C SER A 166 -34.15 11.93 17.68
N HIS A 167 -33.67 11.95 16.43
CA HIS A 167 -34.43 11.55 15.25
C HIS A 167 -34.06 10.13 14.78
N CYS A 168 -33.15 9.44 15.48
CA CYS A 168 -32.60 8.16 15.05
C CYS A 168 -33.45 6.98 15.55
N GLN A 169 -34.28 6.40 14.68
CA GLN A 169 -35.14 5.28 15.05
C GLN A 169 -34.34 4.04 15.49
N ALA A 170 -33.20 3.75 14.84
CA ALA A 170 -32.35 2.64 15.27
C ALA A 170 -31.77 2.84 16.68
N LEU A 171 -31.52 4.09 17.10
CA LEU A 171 -31.07 4.40 18.46
C LEU A 171 -32.20 4.19 19.46
N ALA A 172 -33.41 4.69 19.16
CA ALA A 172 -34.59 4.49 20.00
C ALA A 172 -34.86 2.99 20.23
N LEU A 173 -34.88 2.19 19.14
CA LEU A 173 -35.06 0.74 19.22
C LEU A 173 -33.96 0.04 20.05
N SER A 174 -32.72 0.50 19.95
CA SER A 174 -31.60 -0.05 20.72
C SER A 174 -31.68 0.28 22.21
N GLN A 175 -32.28 1.42 22.57
CA GLN A 175 -32.54 1.82 23.95
C GLN A 175 -33.71 1.03 24.57
N GLU A 176 -34.71 0.68 23.76
CA GLU A 176 -35.84 -0.15 24.18
C GLU A 176 -35.48 -1.63 24.31
N ASN A 177 -34.63 -2.15 23.42
CA ASN A 177 -34.21 -3.55 23.41
C ASN A 177 -32.69 -3.69 23.29
N PRO A 178 -31.98 -4.08 24.39
CA PRO A 178 -30.53 -4.28 24.38
C PRO A 178 -30.02 -5.33 23.38
N LEU A 179 -30.88 -6.19 22.85
CA LEU A 179 -30.52 -7.19 21.83
C LEU A 179 -30.44 -6.58 20.41
N VAL A 180 -30.97 -5.38 20.21
CA VAL A 180 -30.94 -4.67 18.92
C VAL A 180 -29.88 -3.58 18.97
N GLY A 181 -28.88 -3.68 18.11
CA GLY A 181 -27.84 -2.68 17.97
C GLY A 181 -28.18 -1.65 16.89
N VAL A 182 -27.78 -0.40 17.10
CA VAL A 182 -27.74 0.61 16.01
C VAL A 182 -26.91 0.11 14.81
N THR A 183 -25.94 -0.78 15.07
CA THR A 183 -25.09 -1.42 14.06
C THR A 183 -25.77 -2.48 13.22
N ASP A 184 -26.99 -2.90 13.57
CA ASP A 184 -27.77 -3.87 12.79
C ASP A 184 -28.38 -3.22 11.53
N TYR A 185 -28.32 -1.89 11.46
CA TYR A 185 -28.81 -1.07 10.36
C TYR A 185 -27.63 -0.39 9.63
N PRO A 186 -27.46 -0.59 8.31
CA PRO A 186 -28.22 -1.51 7.47
C PRO A 186 -27.71 -2.95 7.66
N ARG A 187 -28.45 -3.94 7.15
CA ARG A 187 -28.02 -5.35 7.23
C ARG A 187 -26.64 -5.54 6.64
N VAL A 188 -25.76 -6.18 7.41
CA VAL A 188 -24.41 -6.52 6.96
C VAL A 188 -24.51 -7.64 5.91
N VAL A 189 -24.12 -7.31 4.68
CA VAL A 189 -24.08 -8.28 3.58
C VAL A 189 -22.68 -8.91 3.55
N PRO A 190 -22.56 -10.25 3.69
CA PRO A 190 -21.29 -10.94 3.51
C PRO A 190 -20.65 -10.58 2.16
N LYS A 191 -19.35 -10.36 2.17
CA LYS A 191 -18.60 -10.16 0.92
C LYS A 191 -18.26 -11.51 0.33
N ALA A 192 -18.44 -11.64 -0.99
CA ALA A 192 -17.94 -12.79 -1.73
C ALA A 192 -16.42 -12.92 -1.52
N LYS A 193 -15.94 -14.16 -1.38
CA LYS A 193 -14.49 -14.41 -1.27
C LYS A 193 -13.81 -14.01 -2.57
N PRO A 194 -12.67 -13.29 -2.53
CA PRO A 194 -11.90 -12.99 -3.72
C PRO A 194 -11.47 -14.29 -4.41
N ARG A 195 -11.50 -14.32 -5.74
CA ARG A 195 -10.93 -15.45 -6.50
C ARG A 195 -9.41 -15.47 -6.35
N HIS A 196 -8.80 -16.64 -6.44
CA HIS A 196 -7.35 -16.81 -6.35
C HIS A 196 -6.78 -16.99 -7.75
N ASP A 197 -5.97 -16.02 -8.19
CA ASP A 197 -5.31 -16.06 -9.50
C ASP A 197 -3.79 -16.22 -9.28
N PHE A 198 -3.12 -16.91 -10.19
CA PHE A 198 -1.67 -17.10 -10.16
C PHE A 198 -1.05 -16.52 -11.43
N ALA A 199 0.10 -15.87 -11.29
CA ALA A 199 0.82 -15.31 -12.42
C ALA A 199 2.31 -15.63 -12.34
N ALA A 200 2.92 -15.97 -13.48
CA ALA A 200 4.35 -15.90 -13.67
C ALA A 200 4.71 -14.47 -14.11
N VAL A 201 5.70 -13.86 -13.47
CA VAL A 201 6.19 -12.51 -13.81
C VAL A 201 7.70 -12.60 -14.05
N CYS A 202 8.16 -12.05 -15.16
CA CYS A 202 9.56 -12.03 -15.53
C CYS A 202 10.08 -10.60 -15.54
N VAL A 203 11.01 -10.29 -14.64
CA VAL A 203 11.76 -9.04 -14.66
C VAL A 203 12.88 -9.22 -15.67
N VAL A 204 12.72 -8.67 -16.87
CA VAL A 204 13.73 -8.75 -17.92
C VAL A 204 14.66 -7.54 -17.80
N GLN A 205 15.92 -7.81 -17.50
CA GLN A 205 16.99 -6.83 -17.49
C GLN A 205 17.89 -7.05 -18.71
N ILE A 206 18.29 -5.96 -19.35
CA ILE A 206 19.26 -5.95 -20.43
C ILE A 206 20.58 -5.42 -19.87
N ALA A 207 21.61 -6.26 -19.89
CA ALA A 207 22.98 -5.86 -19.60
C ALA A 207 23.59 -5.26 -20.87
N GLN A 208 23.97 -3.97 -20.83
CA GLN A 208 24.68 -3.33 -21.93
C GLN A 208 26.14 -3.81 -21.98
N GLY A 209 26.62 -4.17 -23.17
CA GLY A 209 28.01 -4.56 -23.40
C GLY A 209 28.95 -3.35 -23.42
N LEU A 210 30.14 -3.50 -22.87
CA LEU A 210 31.28 -2.60 -23.05
C LEU A 210 31.70 -2.62 -24.52
N GLU A 211 31.29 -1.64 -25.32
CA GLU A 211 32.03 -1.29 -26.52
C GLU A 211 31.69 0.14 -26.96
N GLN A 212 32.74 0.96 -26.96
CA GLN A 212 32.85 2.37 -27.33
C GLN A 212 32.66 3.42 -26.23
N GLU A 213 33.69 4.24 -26.16
CA GLU A 213 34.10 5.10 -25.07
C GLU A 213 33.20 6.33 -24.90
N MET A 214 33.23 6.82 -23.66
CA MET A 214 32.82 8.15 -23.19
C MET A 214 31.35 8.37 -22.81
N ALA A 215 31.16 8.33 -21.48
CA ALA A 215 30.30 9.21 -20.68
C ALA A 215 28.77 8.95 -20.69
N ALA A 216 28.33 8.06 -19.80
CA ALA A 216 27.36 8.32 -18.72
C ALA A 216 26.90 6.98 -18.11
N SER A 217 26.96 6.85 -16.78
CA SER A 217 26.28 5.85 -15.94
C SER A 217 25.95 4.48 -16.57
N GLN A 218 26.63 3.41 -16.12
CA GLN A 218 26.18 2.03 -16.32
C GLN A 218 24.71 1.89 -15.85
N CYS A 219 23.76 1.94 -16.78
CA CYS A 219 22.35 1.85 -16.47
C CYS A 219 21.83 0.49 -16.94
N ASN A 220 21.45 -0.34 -15.99
CA ASN A 220 20.64 -1.52 -16.27
C ASN A 220 19.32 -1.05 -16.88
N LEU A 221 18.99 -1.57 -18.08
CA LEU A 221 17.72 -1.30 -18.72
C LEU A 221 16.74 -2.43 -18.40
N PHE A 222 15.50 -2.07 -18.15
CA PHE A 222 14.42 -3.00 -17.85
C PHE A 222 13.34 -2.93 -18.91
N LEU A 223 12.81 -4.09 -19.28
CA LEU A 223 11.72 -4.18 -20.23
C LEU A 223 10.37 -4.11 -19.53
N LEU A 224 9.58 -3.13 -19.92
CA LEU A 224 8.18 -2.99 -19.55
C LEU A 224 7.29 -3.17 -20.76
N ILE A 225 6.11 -3.73 -20.51
CA ILE A 225 5.04 -3.91 -21.48
C ILE A 225 3.83 -3.06 -21.06
N LYS A 226 3.13 -2.47 -22.03
CA LYS A 226 1.87 -1.77 -21.80
C LYS A 226 0.72 -2.78 -21.82
N ARG A 227 -0.08 -2.82 -20.76
CA ARG A 227 -1.27 -3.67 -20.70
C ARG A 227 -2.31 -3.21 -21.74
N PRO A 228 -3.19 -4.11 -22.22
CA PRO A 228 -4.30 -3.74 -23.08
C PRO A 228 -5.15 -2.60 -22.49
N GLU A 229 -5.85 -1.85 -23.33
CA GLU A 229 -6.71 -0.72 -22.92
C GLU A 229 -8.01 -1.15 -22.19
N GLU A 230 -8.21 -2.47 -22.07
CA GLU A 230 -9.33 -3.08 -21.36
C GLU A 230 -8.89 -4.10 -20.32
N GLY A 231 -9.81 -4.42 -19.39
CA GLY A 231 -9.58 -5.39 -18.33
C GLY A 231 -8.86 -4.83 -17.09
N LEU A 232 -8.20 -5.73 -16.35
CA LEU A 232 -7.51 -5.41 -15.11
C LEU A 232 -6.28 -4.55 -15.40
N LEU A 233 -6.13 -3.42 -14.68
CA LEU A 233 -5.00 -2.50 -14.78
C LEU A 233 -4.75 -1.98 -16.21
N ALA A 234 -5.83 -1.78 -16.97
CA ALA A 234 -5.79 -1.37 -18.37
C ALA A 234 -4.90 -0.15 -18.63
N GLY A 235 -4.11 -0.21 -19.71
CA GLY A 235 -3.23 0.86 -20.19
C GLY A 235 -2.00 1.16 -19.32
N LEU A 236 -1.77 0.40 -18.24
CA LEU A 236 -0.62 0.59 -17.35
C LEU A 236 0.60 -0.22 -17.79
N TRP A 237 1.78 0.28 -17.43
CA TRP A 237 3.04 -0.41 -17.64
C TRP A 237 3.28 -1.48 -16.57
N GLU A 238 3.76 -2.65 -16.98
CA GLU A 238 4.13 -3.76 -16.12
C GLU A 238 5.33 -4.54 -16.66
N PHE A 239 5.91 -5.41 -15.83
CA PHE A 239 6.82 -6.43 -16.31
C PHE A 239 6.05 -7.54 -17.04
N PRO A 240 6.66 -8.22 -18.02
CA PRO A 240 6.08 -9.40 -18.67
C PRO A 240 5.41 -10.34 -17.67
N SER A 241 4.11 -10.56 -17.84
CA SER A 241 3.29 -11.34 -16.91
C SER A 241 2.30 -12.23 -17.64
N VAL A 242 2.19 -13.48 -17.20
CA VAL A 242 1.29 -14.50 -17.75
C VAL A 242 0.51 -15.15 -16.62
N LEU A 243 -0.81 -15.26 -16.77
CA LEU A 243 -1.63 -16.03 -15.85
C LEU A 243 -1.34 -17.53 -16.01
N VAL A 244 -1.21 -18.23 -14.89
CA VAL A 244 -0.94 -19.67 -14.85
C VAL A 244 -1.98 -20.37 -13.99
N ASP A 245 -2.28 -21.63 -14.34
CA ASP A 245 -3.11 -22.51 -13.51
C ASP A 245 -2.39 -22.80 -12.18
N GLU A 246 -3.15 -22.99 -11.10
CA GLU A 246 -2.59 -23.34 -9.78
C GLU A 246 -1.70 -24.60 -9.84
N SER A 247 -2.10 -25.58 -10.65
CA SER A 247 -1.37 -26.83 -10.86
C SER A 247 -0.07 -26.68 -11.66
N LYS A 248 0.15 -25.54 -12.32
CA LYS A 248 1.32 -25.24 -13.16
C LYS A 248 2.19 -24.13 -12.57
N THR A 249 2.18 -24.01 -11.25
CA THR A 249 2.93 -22.98 -10.52
C THR A 249 4.36 -23.40 -10.19
N ASP A 250 4.89 -24.52 -10.68
CA ASP A 250 6.30 -24.91 -10.56
C ASP A 250 7.20 -24.12 -11.52
N SER A 251 8.51 -24.09 -11.25
CA SER A 251 9.46 -23.25 -11.99
C SER A 251 9.52 -23.58 -13.49
N LEU A 252 9.47 -24.86 -13.85
CA LEU A 252 9.60 -25.31 -15.23
C LEU A 252 8.39 -24.89 -16.08
N ASN A 253 7.17 -25.11 -15.57
CA ASN A 253 5.96 -24.72 -16.27
C ASN A 253 5.84 -23.20 -16.41
N ARG A 254 6.16 -22.44 -15.34
CA ARG A 254 6.15 -20.97 -15.39
C ARG A 254 7.13 -20.43 -16.44
N ARG A 255 8.36 -20.95 -16.47
CA ARG A 255 9.38 -20.56 -17.46
C ARG A 255 8.93 -20.88 -18.88
N LYS A 256 8.31 -22.04 -19.09
CA LYS A 256 7.81 -22.45 -20.40
C LYS A 256 6.71 -21.52 -20.93
N GLU A 257 5.74 -21.16 -20.09
CA GLU A 257 4.69 -20.21 -20.48
C GLU A 257 5.25 -18.80 -20.69
N MET A 258 6.22 -18.37 -19.87
CA MET A 258 6.89 -17.09 -20.05
C MET A 258 7.69 -17.04 -21.36
N ASP A 259 8.47 -18.07 -21.69
CA ASP A 259 9.23 -18.15 -22.94
C ASP A 259 8.31 -18.10 -24.16
N LYS A 260 7.18 -18.82 -24.08
CA LYS A 260 6.14 -18.78 -25.11
C LYS A 260 5.58 -17.37 -25.26
N TYR A 261 5.27 -16.71 -24.15
CA TYR A 261 4.77 -15.34 -24.13
C TYR A 261 5.78 -14.36 -24.74
N LEU A 262 7.03 -14.33 -24.26
CA LEU A 262 8.09 -13.45 -24.76
C LEU A 262 8.36 -13.66 -26.26
N LYS A 263 8.35 -14.92 -26.72
CA LYS A 263 8.51 -15.23 -28.15
C LYS A 263 7.31 -14.76 -28.99
N GLN A 264 6.08 -15.02 -28.54
CA GLN A 264 4.88 -14.71 -29.32
C GLN A 264 4.55 -13.22 -29.33
N TRP A 265 4.70 -12.56 -28.18
CA TRP A 265 4.31 -11.16 -28.01
C TRP A 265 5.45 -10.18 -28.30
N LEU A 266 6.70 -10.55 -28.03
CA LEU A 266 7.83 -9.62 -28.08
C LEU A 266 8.88 -9.99 -29.14
N ASP A 267 8.67 -11.07 -29.92
CA ASP A 267 9.66 -11.69 -30.82
C ASP A 267 11.03 -11.95 -30.13
N LEU A 268 11.00 -12.11 -28.80
CA LEU A 268 12.16 -12.41 -27.98
C LEU A 268 12.33 -13.92 -27.89
N ASP A 269 12.99 -14.51 -28.89
CA ASP A 269 13.38 -15.92 -28.84
C ASP A 269 14.63 -16.10 -27.96
N VAL A 270 14.40 -16.18 -26.66
CA VAL A 270 15.39 -16.31 -25.59
C VAL A 270 16.37 -17.48 -25.83
N LYS A 271 15.96 -18.53 -26.57
CA LYS A 271 16.79 -19.72 -26.81
C LYS A 271 17.67 -19.63 -28.06
N ARG A 272 17.38 -18.70 -28.97
CA ARG A 272 18.01 -18.65 -30.31
C ARG A 272 18.64 -17.31 -30.67
N LYS A 273 18.13 -16.20 -30.12
CA LYS A 273 18.52 -14.84 -30.52
C LYS A 273 19.34 -14.06 -29.48
N TYR A 274 19.34 -14.48 -28.21
CA TYR A 274 19.93 -13.70 -27.12
C TYR A 274 20.70 -14.58 -26.14
N ASP A 275 21.79 -14.03 -25.58
CA ASP A 275 22.57 -14.70 -24.54
C ASP A 275 21.93 -14.43 -23.17
N VAL A 276 21.30 -15.46 -22.60
CA VAL A 276 20.80 -15.40 -21.22
C VAL A 276 21.97 -15.53 -20.26
N VAL A 277 22.32 -14.43 -19.59
CA VAL A 277 23.42 -14.39 -18.62
C VAL A 277 22.98 -15.03 -17.30
N LEU A 278 21.76 -14.73 -16.87
CA LEU A 278 21.21 -15.21 -15.61
C LEU A 278 19.71 -15.41 -15.76
N ARG A 279 19.19 -16.50 -15.19
CA ARG A 279 17.75 -16.67 -14.98
C ARG A 279 17.45 -17.41 -13.69
N GLU A 280 16.89 -16.70 -12.72
CA GLU A 280 16.66 -17.22 -11.38
C GLU A 280 15.26 -16.88 -10.87
N ASP A 281 14.73 -17.74 -9.99
CA ASP A 281 13.49 -17.46 -9.27
C ASP A 281 13.81 -16.54 -8.08
N VAL A 282 13.22 -15.35 -8.08
CA VAL A 282 13.47 -14.30 -7.07
C VAL A 282 12.52 -14.44 -5.89
N GLY A 283 11.31 -14.98 -6.11
CA GLY A 283 10.38 -15.25 -5.03
C GLY A 283 8.91 -15.13 -5.43
N GLN A 284 8.06 -14.88 -4.44
CA GLN A 284 6.62 -14.77 -4.62
C GLN A 284 6.07 -13.50 -3.95
N HIS A 285 5.14 -12.83 -4.62
CA HIS A 285 4.43 -11.68 -4.09
C HIS A 285 2.92 -11.85 -4.19
N VAL A 286 2.19 -11.59 -3.10
CA VAL A 286 0.72 -11.61 -3.12
C VAL A 286 0.19 -10.19 -3.18
N HIS A 287 -0.52 -9.88 -4.26
CA HIS A 287 -1.22 -8.62 -4.43
C HIS A 287 -2.74 -8.83 -4.27
N ILE A 288 -3.39 -7.99 -3.46
CA ILE A 288 -4.80 -8.14 -3.11
C ILE A 288 -5.60 -7.00 -3.77
N PHE A 289 -6.45 -7.37 -4.72
CA PHE A 289 -7.52 -6.54 -5.26
C PHE A 289 -8.83 -6.84 -4.51
N SER A 290 -9.86 -6.00 -4.70
CA SER A 290 -11.15 -6.22 -4.04
C SER A 290 -11.86 -7.51 -4.46
N HIS A 291 -11.58 -8.04 -5.64
CA HIS A 291 -12.21 -9.24 -6.21
C HIS A 291 -11.21 -10.37 -6.54
N ILE A 292 -9.90 -10.10 -6.44
CA ILE A 292 -8.83 -11.04 -6.82
C ILE A 292 -7.74 -11.03 -5.76
N ARG A 293 -7.29 -12.21 -5.34
CA ARG A 293 -6.04 -12.42 -4.63
C ARG A 293 -5.03 -12.98 -5.65
N LEU A 294 -4.15 -12.11 -6.17
CA LEU A 294 -3.20 -12.47 -7.21
C LEU A 294 -1.86 -12.88 -6.57
N LYS A 295 -1.46 -14.13 -6.77
CA LYS A 295 -0.14 -14.64 -6.36
C LYS A 295 0.81 -14.61 -7.56
N MET A 296 1.79 -13.70 -7.50
CA MET A 296 2.80 -13.51 -8.54
C MET A 296 4.06 -14.29 -8.15
N HIS A 297 4.53 -15.14 -9.06
CA HIS A 297 5.79 -15.86 -8.98
C HIS A 297 6.80 -15.15 -9.87
N VAL A 298 7.89 -14.69 -9.27
CA VAL A 298 8.79 -13.71 -9.88
C VAL A 298 10.10 -14.39 -10.25
N GLU A 299 10.49 -14.24 -11.50
CA GLU A 299 11.84 -14.57 -11.96
C GLU A 299 12.57 -13.32 -12.45
N LEU A 300 13.89 -13.34 -12.32
CA LEU A 300 14.79 -12.38 -12.94
C LEU A 300 15.41 -13.06 -14.15
N MET A 301 15.40 -12.38 -15.30
CA MET A 301 16.10 -12.79 -16.49
C MET A 301 17.01 -11.67 -16.97
N VAL A 302 18.31 -11.93 -17.02
CA VAL A 302 19.32 -11.00 -17.51
C VAL A 302 19.73 -11.43 -18.91
N LEU A 303 19.50 -10.56 -19.88
CA LEU A 303 19.83 -10.76 -21.28
C LEU A 303 21.05 -9.90 -21.64
N LYS A 304 22.02 -10.49 -22.34
CA LYS A 304 23.06 -9.76 -23.05
C LYS A 304 22.68 -9.71 -24.52
N ILE A 305 22.60 -8.51 -25.06
CA ILE A 305 22.21 -8.27 -26.46
C ILE A 305 23.47 -7.86 -27.22
N GLN A 306 23.77 -8.57 -28.31
CA GLN A 306 24.82 -8.19 -29.24
C GLN A 306 24.20 -7.26 -30.31
N GLY A 307 24.48 -5.95 -30.22
CA GLY A 307 23.98 -4.93 -31.15
C GLY A 307 23.23 -3.78 -30.47
N ASP A 308 22.65 -2.88 -31.28
CA ASP A 308 21.89 -1.72 -30.80
C ASP A 308 20.60 -2.15 -30.09
N VAL A 309 20.51 -1.85 -28.80
CA VAL A 309 19.38 -2.14 -27.90
C VAL A 309 18.07 -1.54 -28.45
N GLY A 310 18.13 -0.44 -29.22
CA GLY A 310 16.97 0.15 -29.89
C GLY A 310 16.28 -0.76 -30.90
N GLN A 311 16.97 -1.76 -31.46
CA GLN A 311 16.38 -2.71 -32.41
C GLN A 311 15.40 -3.70 -31.77
N VAL A 312 15.46 -3.89 -30.45
CA VAL A 312 14.51 -4.75 -29.71
C VAL A 312 13.11 -4.14 -29.71
N CYS A 313 13.00 -2.81 -29.74
CA CYS A 313 11.73 -2.08 -29.69
C CYS A 313 11.24 -1.59 -31.06
N ASN A 314 12.11 -1.55 -32.08
CA ASN A 314 11.83 -0.87 -33.36
C ASN A 314 11.41 -1.78 -34.53
N LYS A 315 11.27 -3.10 -34.34
CA LYS A 315 10.86 -4.00 -35.43
C LYS A 315 9.34 -4.25 -35.43
N GLY A 316 8.56 -3.28 -35.92
CA GLY A 316 7.15 -3.49 -36.32
C GLY A 316 6.15 -2.44 -35.81
N GLN A 317 4.90 -2.53 -36.30
CA GLN A 317 3.73 -1.67 -35.98
C GLN A 317 3.38 -1.56 -34.47
N ASP A 318 4.10 -2.27 -33.58
CA ASP A 318 3.78 -2.46 -32.16
C ASP A 318 4.74 -1.74 -31.19
N SER A 319 5.58 -0.82 -31.67
CA SER A 319 6.53 -0.03 -30.86
C SER A 319 5.86 0.75 -29.69
N MET A 320 4.55 0.96 -29.74
CA MET A 320 3.74 1.60 -28.70
C MET A 320 3.51 0.75 -27.43
N LYS A 321 3.83 -0.56 -27.45
CA LYS A 321 3.55 -1.49 -26.35
C LYS A 321 4.76 -1.85 -25.49
N LEU A 322 5.96 -1.46 -25.91
CA LEU A 322 7.21 -1.82 -25.24
C LEU A 322 7.95 -0.57 -24.80
N LYS A 323 8.53 -0.61 -23.60
CA LYS A 323 9.35 0.49 -23.09
C LYS A 323 10.57 -0.08 -22.38
N LEU A 324 11.75 0.38 -22.78
CA LEU A 324 12.97 0.18 -22.01
C LEU A 324 13.16 1.36 -21.07
N VAL A 325 13.40 1.04 -19.80
CA VAL A 325 13.54 2.05 -18.75
C VAL A 325 14.79 1.78 -17.96
N ASP A 326 15.53 2.83 -17.66
CA ASP A 326 16.62 2.74 -16.70
C ASP A 326 16.07 2.64 -15.27
N GLU A 327 16.98 2.33 -14.35
CA GLU A 327 16.68 2.14 -12.95
C GLU A 327 16.07 3.37 -12.26
N ASN A 328 16.56 4.59 -12.57
CA ASN A 328 16.05 5.83 -11.97
C ASN A 328 14.66 6.17 -12.50
N SER A 329 14.37 5.80 -13.76
CA SER A 329 13.07 5.97 -14.38
C SER A 329 11.99 5.06 -13.76
N ILE A 330 12.33 3.88 -13.27
CA ILE A 330 11.36 2.97 -12.61
C ILE A 330 10.75 3.60 -11.35
N ASP A 331 11.55 4.30 -10.56
CA ASP A 331 11.12 4.90 -9.30
C ASP A 331 10.17 6.09 -9.50
N SER A 332 10.39 6.84 -10.57
CA SER A 332 9.59 8.02 -10.94
C SER A 332 8.35 7.68 -11.77
N MET A 333 8.32 6.53 -12.45
CA MET A 333 7.20 6.11 -13.29
C MET A 333 5.93 5.76 -12.52
N GLY A 334 4.78 5.96 -13.17
CA GLY A 334 3.43 5.61 -12.70
C GLY A 334 3.13 4.11 -12.55
N LEU A 335 4.09 3.31 -12.10
CA LEU A 335 3.95 1.87 -11.92
C LEU A 335 2.99 1.54 -10.78
N THR A 336 2.25 0.45 -10.95
CA THR A 336 1.34 -0.03 -9.91
C THR A 336 2.10 -0.47 -8.66
N SER A 337 1.45 -0.41 -7.50
CA SER A 337 2.06 -0.83 -6.24
C SER A 337 2.47 -2.31 -6.23
N GLY A 338 1.85 -3.16 -7.06
CA GLY A 338 2.28 -4.54 -7.28
C GLY A 338 3.64 -4.59 -7.97
N ILE A 339 3.75 -3.93 -9.12
CA ILE A 339 4.97 -3.91 -9.94
C ILE A 339 6.15 -3.25 -9.21
N ARG A 340 5.93 -2.12 -8.52
CA ARG A 340 6.98 -1.49 -7.71
C ARG A 340 7.54 -2.45 -6.65
N LYS A 341 6.70 -3.26 -6.02
CA LYS A 341 7.16 -4.26 -5.05
C LYS A 341 7.94 -5.40 -5.69
N LEU A 342 7.57 -5.80 -6.91
CA LEU A 342 8.32 -6.82 -7.66
C LEU A 342 9.74 -6.35 -7.94
N TYR A 343 9.89 -5.11 -8.42
CA TYR A 343 11.20 -4.50 -8.62
C TYR A 343 12.01 -4.40 -7.31
N LEU A 344 11.41 -3.92 -6.22
CA LEU A 344 12.12 -3.85 -4.92
C LEU A 344 12.55 -5.23 -4.39
N THR A 345 11.82 -6.31 -4.69
CA THR A 345 12.17 -7.67 -4.25
C THR A 345 13.50 -8.13 -4.86
N ARG A 346 13.88 -7.60 -6.04
CA ARG A 346 15.19 -7.83 -6.67
C ARG A 346 16.34 -7.10 -5.97
N THR A 347 16.15 -5.83 -5.59
CA THR A 347 17.22 -5.01 -4.96
C THR A 347 17.73 -5.58 -3.62
N VAL A 348 16.97 -6.49 -3.00
CA VAL A 348 17.39 -7.21 -1.79
C VAL A 348 18.30 -8.41 -2.12
N GLY A 349 18.26 -8.93 -3.35
CA GLY A 349 19.09 -10.04 -3.84
C GLY A 349 20.48 -9.62 -4.35
N GLU A 350 20.66 -8.37 -4.80
CA GLU A 350 21.95 -7.87 -5.32
C GLU A 350 23.02 -7.61 -4.26
N ALA A 351 22.72 -7.80 -2.96
CA ALA A 351 23.71 -7.70 -1.89
C ALA A 351 24.49 -9.01 -1.62
N CYS A 352 24.18 -10.10 -2.32
CA CYS A 352 24.83 -11.40 -2.11
C CYS A 352 25.29 -12.01 -3.44
N GLY A 353 26.44 -11.57 -3.95
CA GLY A 353 27.22 -12.33 -4.92
C GLY A 353 28.28 -13.17 -4.20
N GLY A 354 28.18 -14.50 -4.31
CA GLY A 354 29.24 -15.43 -3.89
C GLY A 354 28.75 -16.78 -3.36
N ASP A 355 28.61 -17.73 -4.29
CA ASP A 355 28.63 -19.20 -4.16
C ASP A 355 27.63 -19.97 -3.27
N GLY A 356 27.00 -20.96 -3.91
CA GLY A 356 26.78 -22.28 -3.33
C GLY A 356 25.39 -22.62 -2.77
N GLY A 357 24.59 -23.33 -3.58
CA GLY A 357 23.84 -24.52 -3.18
C GLY A 357 22.84 -24.47 -2.02
N CYS A 358 21.55 -24.60 -2.37
CA CYS A 358 20.47 -25.28 -1.64
C CYS A 358 20.34 -25.07 -0.11
N GLY A 359 19.30 -24.32 0.29
CA GLY A 359 18.72 -24.43 1.63
C GLY A 359 17.46 -23.58 1.75
N GLY A 360 16.29 -24.22 1.88
CA GLY A 360 15.01 -23.55 2.07
C GLY A 360 15.02 -22.64 3.30
N GLY A 361 14.89 -21.33 3.08
CA GLY A 361 14.78 -20.32 4.13
C GLY A 361 13.35 -19.84 4.27
N TYR A 362 12.72 -20.23 5.38
CA TYR A 362 11.41 -19.77 5.84
C TYR A 362 11.31 -18.24 5.87
N TRP A 363 10.35 -17.68 5.13
CA TRP A 363 9.79 -16.38 5.47
C TRP A 363 8.97 -16.53 6.76
N PRO A 364 9.06 -15.61 7.75
CA PRO A 364 8.21 -15.67 8.92
C PRO A 364 6.77 -15.37 8.51
N ARG A 365 6.04 -16.43 8.18
CA ARG A 365 4.60 -16.50 8.32
C ARG A 365 4.31 -16.31 9.81
N MET A 366 3.92 -15.10 10.19
CA MET A 366 3.03 -14.93 11.34
C MET A 366 1.66 -15.48 10.92
N VAL A 367 1.58 -16.81 10.83
CA VAL A 367 0.34 -17.57 10.80
C VAL A 367 0.17 -18.02 12.23
N ILE A 368 -0.67 -17.30 12.97
CA ILE A 368 -1.20 -17.77 14.25
C ILE A 368 -2.12 -18.93 13.88
N PHE A 369 -1.66 -20.17 14.09
CA PHE A 369 -2.55 -21.30 14.22
C PHE A 369 -3.23 -21.16 15.59
N PHE A 370 -4.51 -20.82 15.59
CA PHE A 370 -5.39 -21.24 16.68
C PHE A 370 -5.69 -22.71 16.44
N LEU A 371 -5.06 -23.60 17.21
CA LEU A 371 -5.61 -24.93 17.41
C LEU A 371 -6.81 -24.75 18.35
N CYS A 372 -8.01 -24.79 17.78
CA CYS A 372 -9.20 -25.21 18.49
C CYS A 372 -8.96 -26.67 18.92
N VAL A 373 -8.83 -26.90 20.21
CA VAL A 373 -9.14 -28.19 20.81
C VAL A 373 -10.44 -27.97 21.53
N ASP A 374 -11.51 -28.57 20.99
CA ASP A 374 -12.82 -28.57 21.60
C ASP A 374 -12.81 -29.38 22.91
N ASP A 375 -13.49 -28.79 23.91
CA ASP A 375 -14.24 -29.37 25.02
C ASP A 375 -13.74 -30.65 25.72
N PHE A 376 -13.46 -30.52 27.02
CA PHE A 376 -14.07 -31.36 28.07
C PHE A 376 -13.94 -30.71 29.47
N GLY A 377 -15.09 -30.40 30.08
CA GLY A 377 -15.41 -30.78 31.48
C GLY A 377 -14.88 -29.98 32.67
N TYR A 378 -15.78 -29.17 33.27
CA TYR A 378 -16.05 -28.97 34.71
C TYR A 378 -14.90 -28.88 35.77
N GLY A 379 -14.85 -27.75 36.50
CA GLY A 379 -14.32 -27.68 37.87
C GLY A 379 -13.50 -26.42 38.22
N SER A 380 -13.97 -25.64 39.19
CA SER A 380 -13.42 -24.35 39.71
C SER A 380 -12.06 -24.47 40.46
N PRO A 381 -11.50 -23.41 41.10
CA PRO A 381 -10.70 -22.32 40.55
C PRO A 381 -9.25 -22.33 41.08
N ALA A 382 -8.24 -22.21 40.20
CA ALA A 382 -6.88 -21.86 40.62
C ALA A 382 -6.13 -21.17 39.48
N SER A 383 -5.60 -19.99 39.77
CA SER A 383 -4.75 -19.18 38.89
C SER A 383 -3.52 -19.95 38.38
N PRO A 384 -3.23 -20.00 37.07
CA PRO A 384 -1.96 -20.55 36.60
C PRO A 384 -0.90 -19.43 36.50
N THR A 385 0.06 -19.48 37.41
CA THR A 385 1.38 -18.85 37.29
C THR A 385 2.15 -19.53 36.16
N LEU A 386 2.54 -18.77 35.13
CA LEU A 386 3.36 -19.29 34.02
C LEU A 386 4.84 -19.27 34.44
N VAL A 387 5.37 -20.43 34.83
CA VAL A 387 6.80 -20.66 35.06
C VAL A 387 7.45 -20.99 33.71
N LEU A 388 8.37 -20.14 33.27
CA LEU A 388 9.19 -20.34 32.07
C LEU A 388 10.42 -21.17 32.46
N CYS A 389 10.36 -22.50 32.32
CA CYS A 389 11.55 -23.36 32.44
C CYS A 389 12.22 -23.55 31.09
N VAL A 390 13.44 -23.04 30.97
CA VAL A 390 14.38 -23.31 29.87
C VAL A 390 15.31 -24.42 30.34
N ALA A 391 15.35 -25.56 29.63
CA ALA A 391 16.39 -26.57 29.80
C ALA A 391 16.82 -27.15 28.43
N PRO A 392 18.13 -27.32 28.17
CA PRO A 392 18.65 -27.80 26.90
C PRO A 392 18.72 -29.33 26.88
N LEU A 393 18.40 -29.95 25.73
CA LEU A 393 18.56 -31.40 25.52
C LEU A 393 19.72 -31.66 24.55
N THR A 394 20.80 -32.20 25.12
CA THR A 394 21.93 -32.84 24.47
C THR A 394 21.59 -34.26 23.99
N ALA A 395 22.10 -34.61 22.80
CA ALA A 395 22.56 -35.91 22.31
C ALA A 395 21.73 -37.20 22.56
N ILE A 396 21.30 -37.84 21.46
CA ILE A 396 21.08 -39.29 21.40
C ILE A 396 21.85 -39.86 20.19
N ILE A 397 22.68 -40.85 20.49
CA ILE A 397 23.50 -41.71 19.60
C ILE A 397 22.62 -42.86 19.08
N PRO A 398 22.96 -43.46 17.92
CA PRO A 398 22.90 -44.93 17.84
C PRO A 398 24.23 -45.54 17.34
N LEU A 399 24.61 -46.66 17.99
CA LEU A 399 25.73 -47.55 17.65
C LEU A 399 25.25 -48.72 16.79
N GLY A 400 26.05 -49.15 15.81
CA GLY A 400 25.91 -50.43 15.11
C GLY A 400 26.55 -50.50 13.70
N SER A 401 27.81 -50.95 13.65
CA SER A 401 28.81 -51.07 12.55
C SER A 401 28.53 -52.18 11.49
N PRO A 402 29.46 -52.55 10.56
CA PRO A 402 30.39 -51.78 9.70
C PRO A 402 30.33 -52.21 8.20
N ASP A 403 30.94 -51.44 7.28
CA ASP A 403 32.13 -51.81 6.47
C ASP A 403 32.26 -51.02 5.14
N LEU A 404 33.52 -50.88 4.68
CA LEU A 404 34.05 -50.45 3.37
C LEU A 404 34.33 -48.95 3.07
N SER A 405 35.54 -48.55 3.50
CA SER A 405 36.69 -48.06 2.70
C SER A 405 36.73 -46.69 1.98
N ALA A 406 37.89 -46.04 2.18
CA ALA A 406 38.64 -45.09 1.32
C ALA A 406 38.59 -43.57 1.70
N PRO A 407 39.65 -42.77 1.40
CA PRO A 407 40.46 -42.12 2.43
C PRO A 407 40.25 -40.60 2.54
N THR A 408 40.55 -40.10 3.75
CA THR A 408 40.46 -38.73 4.23
C THR A 408 41.53 -37.81 3.63
N VAL A 409 41.10 -36.73 2.97
CA VAL A 409 41.91 -35.53 2.70
C VAL A 409 41.57 -34.48 3.75
N ASN A 410 42.59 -34.02 4.46
CA ASN A 410 42.53 -32.93 5.44
C ASN A 410 41.99 -31.64 4.80
N ALA A 411 40.87 -31.13 5.32
CA ALA A 411 40.43 -29.76 5.10
C ALA A 411 40.05 -29.12 6.44
N GLN A 412 40.86 -28.16 6.90
CA GLN A 412 40.51 -27.26 7.99
C GLN A 412 39.26 -26.44 7.60
N PRO A 413 38.27 -26.25 8.49
CA PRO A 413 37.15 -25.37 8.19
C PRO A 413 37.59 -23.91 8.29
N CYS A 414 37.65 -23.21 7.16
CA CYS A 414 37.62 -21.75 7.11
C CYS A 414 36.21 -21.29 7.50
N LEU A 415 36.06 -20.78 8.72
CA LEU A 415 34.88 -20.03 9.16
C LEU A 415 34.79 -18.70 8.39
N ILE A 416 34.00 -18.68 7.31
CA ILE A 416 33.60 -17.43 6.64
C ILE A 416 32.32 -16.94 7.33
N ALA A 417 32.45 -15.91 8.16
CA ALA A 417 31.33 -15.26 8.84
C ALA A 417 30.40 -14.57 7.81
N SER A 418 29.13 -14.98 7.78
CA SER A 418 28.09 -14.26 7.05
C SER A 418 27.98 -12.82 7.60
N LYS A 419 27.99 -11.81 6.72
CA LYS A 419 27.77 -10.42 7.17
C LYS A 419 26.33 -10.32 7.69
N PRO A 420 26.12 -9.97 8.98
CA PRO A 420 24.79 -9.90 9.56
C PRO A 420 23.98 -8.78 8.90
N ALA A 421 22.69 -9.00 8.72
CA ALA A 421 21.75 -7.95 8.34
C ALA A 421 21.94 -6.74 9.28
N MET A 422 22.05 -5.54 8.71
CA MET A 422 22.32 -4.34 9.48
C MET A 422 21.20 -4.10 10.50
N VAL A 423 21.54 -4.18 11.78
CA VAL A 423 20.61 -3.87 12.88
C VAL A 423 20.82 -2.42 13.29
N TRP A 424 19.74 -1.64 13.31
CA TRP A 424 19.75 -0.27 13.80
C TRP A 424 19.89 -0.26 15.33
N LYS A 425 21.13 -0.05 15.80
CA LYS A 425 21.39 0.17 17.22
C LYS A 425 20.82 1.53 17.68
N PRO A 426 20.44 1.69 18.96
CA PRO A 426 19.91 2.96 19.47
C PRO A 426 20.81 4.15 19.18
N GLU A 427 22.12 4.01 19.39
CA GLU A 427 23.12 5.07 19.24
C GLU A 427 23.25 5.51 17.78
N LEU A 428 23.17 4.55 16.86
CA LEU A 428 23.20 4.81 15.43
C LEU A 428 21.92 5.52 14.95
N SER A 429 20.78 5.14 15.52
CA SER A 429 19.49 5.74 15.21
C SER A 429 19.45 7.20 15.67
N GLU A 430 19.91 7.45 16.90
CA GLU A 430 20.05 8.79 17.45
C GLU A 430 21.01 9.66 16.61
N PHE A 431 22.16 9.12 16.22
CA PHE A 431 23.11 9.83 15.34
C PHE A 431 22.44 10.25 14.02
N VAL A 432 21.74 9.33 13.35
CA VAL A 432 21.05 9.63 12.09
C VAL A 432 20.00 10.71 12.30
N LEU A 433 19.16 10.59 13.33
CA LEU A 433 18.11 11.59 13.61
C LEU A 433 18.71 12.97 13.91
N ASN A 434 19.81 13.05 14.66
CA ASN A 434 20.50 14.32 14.92
C ASN A 434 21.07 14.95 13.64
N ARG A 435 21.58 14.15 12.68
CA ARG A 435 22.00 14.67 11.37
C ARG A 435 20.83 15.20 10.55
N LEU A 436 19.67 14.55 10.62
CA LEU A 436 18.46 15.04 9.97
C LEU A 436 17.97 16.34 10.59
N VAL A 437 18.02 16.48 11.92
CA VAL A 437 17.74 17.75 12.61
C VAL A 437 18.66 18.86 12.14
N GLN A 438 19.97 18.60 12.01
CA GLN A 438 20.92 19.60 11.50
C GLN A 438 20.59 20.04 10.07
N LEU A 439 20.17 19.09 9.21
CA LEU A 439 19.71 19.43 7.86
C LEU A 439 18.49 20.34 7.91
N VAL A 440 17.49 20.02 8.73
CA VAL A 440 16.30 20.85 8.95
C VAL A 440 16.68 22.25 9.45
N CYS A 441 17.54 22.35 10.45
CA CYS A 441 17.99 23.65 11.00
C CYS A 441 18.82 24.48 10.01
N SER A 442 19.49 23.85 9.03
CA SER A 442 20.27 24.54 8.01
C SER A 442 19.45 25.17 6.87
N GLY A 443 18.11 25.29 7.03
CA GLY A 443 17.23 25.88 6.02
C GLY A 443 16.91 24.95 4.85
N VAL A 444 17.26 23.67 4.95
CA VAL A 444 16.92 22.64 3.96
C VAL A 444 15.47 22.19 4.22
N CYS A 445 14.51 23.08 3.95
CA CYS A 445 13.08 22.79 4.05
C CYS A 445 12.53 22.31 2.70
N PHE A 446 11.86 21.16 2.67
CA PHE A 446 10.98 20.81 1.54
C PHE A 446 9.68 20.17 2.02
N ASN A 447 8.58 20.59 1.39
CA ASN A 447 7.26 19.95 1.42
C ASN A 447 7.28 18.49 0.91
N MET A 448 8.40 18.02 0.30
CA MET A 448 8.56 16.71 -0.32
C MET A 448 9.53 15.75 0.42
N GLY A 449 10.05 16.12 1.60
CA GLY A 449 11.00 15.29 2.36
C GLY A 449 12.47 15.50 1.98
N PHE A 450 13.36 14.62 2.46
CA PHE A 450 14.81 14.72 2.21
C PHE A 450 15.18 14.27 0.80
N LYS A 451 16.04 15.03 0.11
CA LYS A 451 16.55 14.69 -1.24
C LYS A 451 17.61 13.61 -1.17
N GLU A 452 17.79 12.86 -2.25
CA GLU A 452 18.76 11.76 -2.32
C GLU A 452 20.21 12.20 -2.02
N GLN A 453 20.63 13.37 -2.53
CA GLN A 453 21.97 13.93 -2.23
C GLN A 453 22.20 14.14 -0.73
N GLN A 454 21.16 14.53 0.02
CA GLN A 454 21.23 14.72 1.46
C GLN A 454 21.35 13.37 2.16
N MET A 455 20.61 12.36 1.71
CA MET A 455 20.72 11.00 2.24
C MET A 455 22.08 10.37 1.94
N LYS A 456 22.68 10.64 0.78
CA LYS A 456 24.08 10.23 0.49
C LYS A 456 25.06 10.87 1.47
N LYS A 457 24.86 12.15 1.80
CA LYS A 457 25.68 12.84 2.83
C LYS A 457 25.50 12.21 4.21
N VAL A 458 24.27 11.92 4.62
CA VAL A 458 23.99 11.24 5.90
C VAL A 458 24.59 9.83 5.92
N ALA A 459 24.50 9.07 4.82
CA ALA A 459 25.11 7.76 4.69
C ALA A 459 26.64 7.81 4.85
N ALA A 460 27.30 8.78 4.22
CA ALA A 460 28.73 9.01 4.39
C ALA A 460 29.07 9.38 5.84
N ASN A 461 28.23 10.16 6.52
CA ASN A 461 28.43 10.48 7.93
C ASN A 461 28.26 9.26 8.84
N VAL A 462 27.34 8.36 8.52
CA VAL A 462 27.17 7.09 9.25
C VAL A 462 28.39 6.19 9.08
N LEU A 463 28.94 6.10 7.87
CA LEU A 463 30.17 5.36 7.62
C LEU A 463 31.33 5.95 8.45
N ALA A 464 31.49 7.27 8.45
CA ALA A 464 32.54 7.93 9.22
C ALA A 464 32.36 7.78 10.75
N PHE A 465 31.12 7.75 11.23
CA PHE A 465 30.83 7.67 12.67
C PHE A 465 30.91 6.25 13.23
N ALA A 466 30.35 5.28 12.52
CA ALA A 466 30.18 3.92 13.04
C ALA A 466 30.97 2.86 12.26
N GLY A 467 31.66 3.23 11.18
CA GLY A 467 32.32 2.27 10.29
C GLY A 467 31.32 1.37 9.53
N VAL A 468 30.02 1.70 9.56
CA VAL A 468 28.96 0.90 8.96
C VAL A 468 28.53 1.55 7.64
N HIS A 469 28.62 0.78 6.56
CA HIS A 469 28.02 1.19 5.29
C HIS A 469 26.51 1.09 5.35
N VAL A 470 25.84 2.20 5.03
CA VAL A 470 24.38 2.27 4.94
C VAL A 470 23.97 2.83 3.58
N THR A 471 22.96 2.23 2.96
CA THR A 471 22.40 2.73 1.70
C THR A 471 21.39 3.85 1.97
N THR A 472 21.13 4.68 0.97
CA THR A 472 20.08 5.71 1.03
C THR A 472 18.71 5.08 1.28
N LEU A 473 18.42 3.91 0.69
CA LEU A 473 17.19 3.15 0.92
C LEU A 473 17.08 2.66 2.38
N GLN A 474 18.16 2.18 2.98
CA GLN A 474 18.18 1.79 4.39
C GLN A 474 17.88 2.98 5.30
N LEU A 475 18.43 4.16 4.99
CA LEU A 475 18.11 5.41 5.70
C LEU A 475 16.65 5.81 5.51
N TYR A 476 16.11 5.80 4.29
CA TYR A 476 14.69 6.13 4.06
C TYR A 476 13.74 5.19 4.79
N ASN A 477 14.00 3.88 4.78
CA ASN A 477 13.22 2.90 5.52
C ASN A 477 13.30 3.13 7.03
N HIS A 478 14.49 3.46 7.54
CA HIS A 478 14.67 3.81 8.95
C HIS A 478 13.87 5.07 9.33
N ILE A 479 13.97 6.14 8.55
CA ILE A 479 13.23 7.39 8.75
C ILE A 479 11.72 7.16 8.69
N ARG A 480 11.25 6.32 7.76
CA ARG A 480 9.84 5.94 7.65
C ARG A 480 9.32 5.28 8.92
N ASN A 481 10.11 4.41 9.55
CA ASN A 481 9.73 3.78 10.82
C ASN A 481 9.57 4.81 11.94
N TRP A 482 10.46 5.79 12.03
CA TRP A 482 10.34 6.90 12.98
C TRP A 482 9.12 7.80 12.70
N ARG A 483 8.82 8.08 11.42
CA ARG A 483 7.61 8.81 11.03
C ARG A 483 6.32 8.08 11.41
N MET A 484 6.30 6.74 11.31
CA MET A 484 5.18 5.93 11.78
C MET A 484 5.02 6.01 13.30
N LYS A 485 6.11 5.93 14.07
CA LYS A 485 6.08 6.15 15.53
C LYS A 485 5.51 7.53 15.88
N TRP A 486 6.00 8.58 15.21
CA TRP A 486 5.49 9.94 15.38
C TRP A 486 3.99 10.07 15.09
N SER A 487 3.51 9.41 14.03
CA SER A 487 2.09 9.41 13.69
C SER A 487 1.22 8.74 14.76
N VAL A 488 1.73 7.69 15.42
CA VAL A 488 1.04 7.06 16.56
C VAL A 488 0.98 8.00 17.75
N ILE A 489 2.08 8.69 18.08
CA ILE A 489 2.13 9.67 19.18
C ILE A 489 1.12 10.79 18.94
N MET A 490 1.11 11.39 17.74
CA MET A 490 0.18 12.48 17.40
C MET A 490 -1.27 12.02 17.45
N LYS A 491 -1.55 10.79 17.02
CA LYS A 491 -2.88 10.21 17.15
C LYS A 491 -3.27 10.02 18.62
N MET A 492 -2.38 9.49 19.46
CA MET A 492 -2.64 9.32 20.89
C MET A 492 -2.89 10.67 21.58
N LYS A 493 -2.13 11.72 21.24
CA LYS A 493 -2.41 13.10 21.70
C LYS A 493 -3.79 13.59 21.27
N SER A 494 -4.19 13.29 20.03
CA SER A 494 -5.49 13.69 19.49
C SER A 494 -6.67 12.94 20.10
N ASP A 495 -6.49 11.65 20.42
CA ASP A 495 -7.54 10.79 20.97
C ASP A 495 -7.87 11.20 22.43
N ARG A 496 -6.95 11.89 23.13
CA ARG A 496 -7.10 12.39 24.52
C ARG A 496 -7.56 11.33 25.54
N ILE A 497 -7.28 10.06 25.27
CA ILE A 497 -7.60 8.93 26.17
C ILE A 497 -6.59 8.86 27.33
N LEU A 498 -5.34 9.20 27.06
CA LEU A 498 -4.26 9.31 28.05
C LEU A 498 -3.74 10.75 28.03
N ASP A 499 -3.34 11.23 29.20
CA ASP A 499 -2.73 12.54 29.35
C ASP A 499 -1.29 12.51 28.83
N TRP A 500 -0.85 13.64 28.28
CA TRP A 500 0.48 13.79 27.72
C TRP A 500 1.33 14.73 28.58
N SER A 501 2.52 14.26 28.99
CA SER A 501 3.52 15.11 29.65
C SER A 501 4.49 15.65 28.61
N GLU A 502 4.53 16.97 28.38
CA GLU A 502 5.57 17.57 27.53
C GLU A 502 6.97 17.39 28.17
N ASP A 503 7.09 17.51 29.50
CA ASP A 503 8.36 17.35 30.22
C ASP A 503 8.83 15.90 30.28
N GLY A 504 7.91 14.95 30.54
CA GLY A 504 8.19 13.52 30.59
C GLY A 504 8.29 12.84 29.22
N CYS A 505 7.83 13.52 28.15
CA CYS A 505 7.75 12.98 26.79
C CYS A 505 7.06 11.59 26.72
N CYS A 506 6.02 11.38 27.53
CA CYS A 506 5.30 10.12 27.62
C CYS A 506 3.82 10.34 27.96
N PHE A 507 3.02 9.28 27.77
CA PHE A 507 1.62 9.27 28.14
C PHE A 507 1.41 8.66 29.54
N TYR A 508 0.44 9.16 30.29
CA TYR A 508 0.03 8.63 31.58
C TYR A 508 -1.50 8.58 31.70
N GLY A 509 -2.01 7.73 32.58
CA GLY A 509 -3.45 7.73 32.92
C GLY A 509 -3.72 8.79 33.97
N GLY A 510 -4.81 9.55 33.80
CA GLY A 510 -5.23 10.55 34.79
C GLY A 510 -5.65 9.94 36.13
N ASP A 511 -6.24 8.74 36.09
CA ASP A 511 -6.72 7.98 37.25
C ASP A 511 -6.09 6.58 37.34
N GLU A 512 -6.02 5.99 38.54
CA GLU A 512 -5.53 4.62 38.77
C GLU A 512 -6.28 3.60 37.89
N GLY A 513 -5.53 2.85 37.07
CA GLY A 513 -6.07 1.80 36.19
C GLY A 513 -6.31 2.22 34.73
N THR A 514 -6.46 3.51 34.43
CA THR A 514 -6.75 4.00 33.06
C THR A 514 -5.65 3.62 32.05
N ALA A 515 -4.39 3.73 32.49
CA ALA A 515 -3.23 3.36 31.66
C ALA A 515 -3.19 1.86 31.38
N ASP A 516 -3.51 1.02 32.36
CA ASP A 516 -3.49 -0.44 32.23
C ASP A 516 -4.61 -0.95 31.34
N GLU A 517 -5.84 -0.42 31.48
CA GLU A 517 -6.95 -0.72 30.58
C GLU A 517 -6.64 -0.32 29.14
N TYR A 518 -6.05 0.85 28.93
CA TYR A 518 -5.62 1.30 27.62
C TYR A 518 -4.57 0.36 27.02
N ILE A 519 -3.58 -0.07 27.81
CA ILE A 519 -2.53 -1.00 27.36
C ILE A 519 -3.11 -2.39 27.07
N GLN A 520 -4.06 -2.89 27.87
CA GLN A 520 -4.73 -4.16 27.59
C GLN A 520 -5.43 -4.12 26.22
N ARG A 521 -6.09 -2.99 25.92
CA ARG A 521 -6.78 -2.78 24.64
C ARG A 521 -5.83 -2.50 23.47
N TYR A 522 -4.67 -1.88 23.74
CA TYR A 522 -3.65 -1.55 22.75
C TYR A 522 -2.23 -1.97 23.20
N PRO A 523 -1.91 -3.28 23.24
CA PRO A 523 -0.66 -3.76 23.82
C PRO A 523 0.62 -3.18 23.20
N LYS A 524 0.55 -2.84 21.90
CA LYS A 524 1.66 -2.23 21.16
C LYS A 524 2.00 -0.79 21.60
N HIS A 525 1.08 -0.13 22.29
CA HIS A 525 1.25 1.25 22.77
C HIS A 525 1.96 1.33 24.11
N ARG A 526 2.19 0.20 24.80
CA ARG A 526 2.90 0.15 26.09
C ARG A 526 4.22 0.94 26.09
N GLN A 527 4.97 0.90 24.98
CA GLN A 527 6.24 1.61 24.82
C GLN A 527 6.13 3.15 24.82
N TYR A 528 4.92 3.72 24.82
CA TYR A 528 4.68 5.17 24.85
C TYR A 528 4.07 5.62 26.18
N VAL A 529 3.72 4.69 27.08
CA VAL A 529 3.01 4.96 28.33
C VAL A 529 3.95 4.74 29.51
N GLY A 530 4.02 5.71 30.41
CA GLY A 530 4.83 5.65 31.65
C GLY A 530 6.35 5.67 31.45
N THR A 531 6.84 5.67 30.20
CA THR A 531 8.27 5.69 29.88
C THR A 531 8.57 6.78 28.85
N PRO A 532 9.62 7.61 29.07
CA PRO A 532 10.00 8.66 28.13
C PRO A 532 10.26 8.10 26.73
N ILE A 533 9.65 8.72 25.72
CA ILE A 533 9.79 8.29 24.34
C ILE A 533 11.16 8.70 23.81
N THR A 534 11.96 7.70 23.45
CA THR A 534 13.30 7.92 22.88
C THR A 534 13.23 8.71 21.57
N ASN A 535 14.16 9.66 21.42
CA ASN A 535 14.28 10.56 20.27
C ASN A 535 13.02 11.41 19.98
N HIS A 536 12.18 11.68 20.98
CA HIS A 536 10.97 12.50 20.82
C HIS A 536 11.28 13.91 20.29
N ALA A 537 12.31 14.57 20.82
CA ALA A 537 12.69 15.92 20.38
C ALA A 537 13.09 15.96 18.90
N GLN A 538 13.91 15.00 18.44
CA GLN A 538 14.31 14.88 17.05
C GLN A 538 13.09 14.59 16.17
N MET A 539 12.22 13.66 16.57
CA MET A 539 10.97 13.40 15.85
C MET A 539 10.11 14.66 15.75
N LYS A 540 10.01 15.45 16.83
CA LYS A 540 9.26 16.70 16.86
C LYS A 540 9.84 17.68 15.83
N MET A 541 11.16 17.87 15.81
CA MET A 541 11.80 18.79 14.85
C MET A 541 11.70 18.30 13.40
N ILE A 542 11.83 17.00 13.16
CA ILE A 542 11.81 16.44 11.79
C ILE A 542 10.38 16.34 11.23
N PHE A 543 9.37 16.07 12.07
CA PHE A 543 8.05 15.65 11.62
C PHE A 543 6.87 16.53 12.07
N THR A 544 7.05 17.55 12.92
CA THR A 544 5.90 18.28 13.49
C THR A 544 5.30 19.34 12.56
N SER A 545 6.05 20.11 11.75
CA SER A 545 5.45 21.00 10.72
C SER A 545 6.46 21.89 9.98
N ARG A 546 6.07 22.30 8.76
CA ARG A 546 6.25 23.66 8.19
C ARG A 546 6.83 24.70 9.17
N PHE A 547 8.13 24.99 9.09
CA PHE A 547 8.79 26.17 9.65
C PHE A 547 10.12 26.27 8.89
N LEU A 548 10.45 27.27 8.07
CA LEU A 548 9.98 28.65 7.96
C LEU A 548 8.74 28.87 7.08
#